data_AF-A0AAN8ET87-F1
#
_entry.id   AF-A0AAN8ET87-F1
#
_cell.length_a   1.000
_cell.length_b   1.000
_cell.length_c   1.000
_cell.angle_alpha   90.00
_cell.angle_beta   90.00
_cell.angle_gamma   90.00
#
_symmetry.space_group_name_H-M   'P 1'
#
loop_
_entity.id
_entity.type
_entity.pdbx_description
1 polymer ?
#
loop_
_entity_poly.entity_id
_entity_poly.type
_entity_poly.pdbx_seq_one_letter_code
_entity_poly.pdbx_strand_id
1 'polypeptide(L)'
;MLFNPRRINKSNNAVHQNGDTKQPGSHQRPGAESINSQKPNAAPPAGFPQRLFWALALLAAYHTHQNLITSAFTTILPRTTTPLHTQATYIRRLPTAIATVTLPETALRALTVIDFVLSTYIVDNLFHTAFSLLSIDILRLDTPGEWPPLFGSIRHTTSVRNFWAKFWHRLVAPTFTSVAGFVLGILRIKSRSVAGRILMVCVVFGLSGVAHGMTTWAVGMRCGWWEDVWWFGMQVLAMQVEEVAGRVGGVIGAGKMMRAWPGLSRVVGHIWTWGFMFWSLPKMMFRKMECGVR
;
A
#
# COMPACT_ATOMS: atom_id res chain seq x y z
N MET A 1 -15.81 -3.48 9.52
CA MET A 1 -16.30 -2.28 8.82
C MET A 1 -15.99 -2.43 7.34
N LEU A 2 -16.98 -2.92 6.59
CA LEU A 2 -16.94 -3.08 5.14
C LEU A 2 -18.03 -2.15 4.59
N PHE A 3 -17.58 -1.12 3.87
CA PHE A 3 -18.33 -0.18 3.02
C PHE A 3 -19.69 0.33 3.52
N ASN A 4 -19.72 1.53 4.12
CA ASN A 4 -20.91 2.38 4.20
C ASN A 4 -20.51 3.87 4.06
N PRO A 5 -20.93 4.57 2.98
CA PRO A 5 -20.66 6.00 2.80
C PRO A 5 -21.67 6.95 3.48
N ARG A 6 -22.59 6.47 4.35
CA ARG A 6 -23.69 7.29 4.93
C ARG A 6 -23.63 7.54 6.45
N ARG A 7 -22.46 7.74 7.04
CA ARG A 7 -22.36 8.32 8.40
C ARG A 7 -21.23 9.34 8.48
N ILE A 8 -21.46 10.48 7.85
CA ILE A 8 -20.94 11.77 8.30
C ILE A 8 -22.18 12.66 8.38
N ASN A 9 -22.38 13.26 9.56
CA ASN A 9 -23.51 14.11 9.98
C ASN A 9 -24.86 13.44 10.24
N LYS A 10 -25.05 13.01 11.49
CA LYS A 10 -26.29 13.23 12.27
C LYS A 10 -25.97 13.10 13.76
N SER A 11 -25.58 14.21 14.37
CA SER A 11 -25.91 14.52 15.77
C SER A 11 -25.76 16.03 15.95
N ASN A 12 -26.78 16.63 16.56
CA ASN A 12 -26.94 18.03 16.96
C ASN A 12 -27.66 18.90 15.93
N ASN A 13 -28.98 18.81 15.97
CA ASN A 13 -29.86 19.97 15.94
C ASN A 13 -31.19 19.55 16.57
N ALA A 14 -31.23 19.64 17.89
CA ALA A 14 -32.43 19.99 18.62
C ALA A 14 -31.99 21.10 19.57
N VAL A 15 -32.69 22.24 19.52
CA VAL A 15 -32.96 23.20 20.60
C VAL A 15 -33.13 24.62 20.02
N HIS A 16 -34.36 25.11 20.18
CA HIS A 16 -34.87 26.49 20.21
C HIS A 16 -34.73 27.44 19.00
N GLN A 17 -35.88 27.68 18.37
CA GLN A 17 -36.26 28.97 17.79
C GLN A 17 -36.52 29.99 18.92
N ASN A 18 -35.98 31.20 18.80
CA ASN A 18 -36.60 32.44 19.29
C ASN A 18 -35.96 33.70 18.69
N GLY A 19 -36.81 34.55 18.08
CA GLY A 19 -36.86 36.02 18.19
C GLY A 19 -35.68 36.91 17.77
N ASP A 20 -35.94 37.77 16.77
CA ASP A 20 -35.60 39.21 16.62
C ASP A 20 -34.16 39.68 16.91
N THR A 21 -33.46 40.47 16.07
CA THR A 21 -33.78 41.82 15.60
C THR A 21 -32.68 42.31 14.62
N LYS A 22 -33.00 43.24 13.71
CA LYS A 22 -32.11 43.88 12.71
C LYS A 22 -31.02 44.81 13.30
N GLN A 23 -29.81 44.84 12.71
CA GLN A 23 -29.19 46.04 12.08
C GLN A 23 -27.83 45.74 11.38
N PRO A 24 -27.36 46.57 10.42
CA PRO A 24 -26.32 46.21 9.44
C PRO A 24 -24.95 46.88 9.65
N GLY A 25 -23.88 46.25 9.14
CA GLY A 25 -22.64 46.93 8.78
C GLY A 25 -21.35 46.37 9.39
N SER A 26 -20.60 45.59 8.62
CA SER A 26 -19.13 45.73 8.47
C SER A 26 -18.60 44.61 7.56
N HIS A 27 -17.94 45.01 6.47
CA HIS A 27 -17.20 44.11 5.60
C HIS A 27 -15.94 43.61 6.33
N GLN A 28 -15.98 42.37 6.84
CA GLN A 28 -14.79 41.61 7.21
C GLN A 28 -14.70 40.36 6.33
N ARG A 29 -13.57 40.23 5.61
CA ARG A 29 -13.20 38.99 4.89
C ARG A 29 -13.08 37.85 5.91
N PRO A 30 -13.78 36.72 5.75
CA PRO A 30 -13.55 35.57 6.61
C PRO A 30 -12.21 34.94 6.28
N GLY A 31 -11.34 34.88 7.29
CA GLY A 31 -10.06 34.22 7.29
C GLY A 31 -10.17 32.72 6.97
N ALA A 32 -9.05 32.20 6.48
CA ALA A 32 -8.82 30.79 6.22
C ALA A 32 -9.13 29.95 7.46
N GLU A 33 -10.25 29.23 7.42
CA GLU A 33 -10.59 28.21 8.40
C GLU A 33 -9.58 27.07 8.28
N SER A 34 -8.77 26.91 9.32
CA SER A 34 -7.77 25.87 9.43
C SER A 34 -8.42 24.50 9.31
N ILE A 35 -7.99 23.75 8.30
CA ILE A 35 -8.36 22.35 8.12
C ILE A 35 -7.97 21.61 9.39
N ASN A 36 -8.98 21.18 10.13
CA ASN A 36 -8.86 20.39 11.35
C ASN A 36 -8.24 19.03 11.00
N SER A 37 -6.90 18.99 10.93
CA SER A 37 -6.14 17.78 10.74
C SER A 37 -6.21 16.99 12.05
N GLN A 38 -7.04 15.95 12.05
CA GLN A 38 -7.02 14.89 13.05
C GLN A 38 -5.57 14.39 13.19
N LYS A 39 -4.85 14.86 14.23
CA LYS A 39 -3.54 14.33 14.59
C LYS A 39 -3.73 12.85 14.94
N PRO A 40 -3.16 11.89 14.19
CA PRO A 40 -2.96 10.57 14.77
C PRO A 40 -2.06 10.77 15.99
N ASN A 41 -2.27 9.97 17.05
CA ASN A 41 -1.38 9.92 18.21
C ASN A 41 0.05 9.61 17.75
N ALA A 42 0.78 10.64 17.34
CA ALA A 42 2.17 10.57 16.95
C ALA A 42 2.96 10.56 18.25
N ALA A 43 3.87 9.59 18.37
CA ALA A 43 4.90 9.64 19.39
C ALA A 43 5.54 11.04 19.40
N PRO A 44 5.95 11.57 20.56
CA PRO A 44 6.64 12.85 20.62
C PRO A 44 7.80 12.85 19.62
N PRO A 45 8.06 13.99 18.94
CA PRO A 45 9.06 14.04 17.91
C PRO A 45 10.41 13.59 18.47
N ALA A 46 10.97 12.53 17.87
CA ALA A 46 12.24 12.01 18.28
C ALA A 46 13.32 13.09 18.19
N GLY A 47 14.04 13.33 19.28
CA GLY A 47 15.21 14.22 19.27
C GLY A 47 16.37 13.60 18.48
N PHE A 48 17.38 14.40 18.14
CA PHE A 48 18.58 13.97 17.42
C PHE A 48 19.15 12.60 17.84
N PRO A 49 19.44 12.32 19.14
CA PRO A 49 20.05 11.04 19.53
C PRO A 49 19.14 9.85 19.22
N GLN A 50 17.82 10.02 19.35
CA GLN A 50 16.85 8.97 19.06
C GLN A 50 16.75 8.71 17.56
N ARG A 51 16.77 9.76 16.73
CA ARG A 51 16.79 9.61 15.26
C ARG A 51 18.07 8.94 14.78
N LEU A 52 19.23 9.33 15.33
CA LEU A 52 20.52 8.72 15.02
C LEU A 52 20.54 7.24 15.40
N PHE A 53 20.05 6.91 16.60
CA PHE A 53 19.89 5.53 17.04
C PHE A 53 19.03 4.71 16.06
N TRP A 54 17.87 5.23 15.66
CA TRP A 54 17.01 4.53 14.71
C TRP A 54 17.62 4.37 13.33
N ALA A 55 18.37 5.37 12.83
CA ALA A 55 19.10 5.26 11.57
C ALA A 55 20.13 4.11 11.61
N LEU A 56 20.90 4.03 12.70
CA LEU A 56 21.88 2.96 12.90
C LEU A 56 21.20 1.58 13.08
N ALA A 57 20.11 1.52 13.85
CA ALA A 57 19.34 0.30 14.04
C ALA A 57 18.74 -0.22 12.72
N LEU A 58 18.19 0.68 11.89
CA LEU A 58 17.67 0.34 10.57
C LEU A 58 18.78 -0.08 9.60
N LEU A 59 19.96 0.53 9.68
CA LEU A 59 21.12 0.13 8.89
C LEU A 59 21.59 -1.28 9.27
N ALA A 60 21.67 -1.59 10.56
CA ALA A 60 21.98 -2.93 11.05
C ALA A 60 20.90 -3.95 10.64
N ALA A 61 19.62 -3.58 10.74
CA ALA A 61 18.50 -4.40 10.30
C ALA A 61 18.54 -4.67 8.80
N TYR A 62 18.93 -3.68 7.99
CA TYR A 62 19.12 -3.83 6.54
C TYR A 62 20.18 -4.88 6.24
N HIS A 63 21.38 -4.77 6.83
CA HIS A 63 22.46 -5.74 6.60
C HIS A 63 22.08 -7.14 7.09
N THR A 64 21.44 -7.23 8.26
CA THR A 64 20.95 -8.50 8.81
C THR A 64 19.91 -9.13 7.87
N HIS A 65 18.95 -8.35 7.38
CA HIS A 65 17.94 -8.81 6.43
C HIS A 65 18.56 -9.27 5.12
N GLN A 66 19.50 -8.51 4.54
CA GLN A 66 20.21 -8.87 3.31
C GLN A 66 20.98 -10.19 3.46
N ASN A 67 21.68 -10.37 4.58
CA ASN A 67 22.41 -11.62 4.85
C ASN A 67 21.47 -12.82 5.03
N LEU A 68 20.38 -12.65 5.79
CA LEU A 68 19.38 -13.70 6.00
C LEU A 68 18.68 -14.09 4.69
N ILE A 69 18.24 -13.11 3.91
CA ILE A 69 17.50 -13.38 2.68
C ILE A 69 18.40 -14.01 1.62
N THR A 70 19.64 -13.52 1.48
CA THR A 70 20.62 -14.12 0.57
C THR A 70 20.88 -15.57 0.95
N SER A 71 21.11 -15.84 2.24
CA SER A 71 21.33 -17.20 2.75
C SER A 71 20.13 -18.13 2.54
N ALA A 72 18.91 -17.62 2.74
CA ALA A 72 17.69 -18.38 2.53
C ALA A 72 17.50 -18.72 1.04
N PHE A 73 17.69 -17.75 0.14
CA PHE A 73 17.57 -17.97 -1.30
C PHE A 73 18.64 -18.93 -1.82
N THR A 74 19.91 -18.78 -1.43
CA THR A 74 20.99 -19.69 -1.86
C THR A 74 20.79 -21.12 -1.34
N THR A 75 20.14 -21.30 -0.20
CA THR A 75 19.85 -22.62 0.38
C THR A 75 18.62 -23.30 -0.24
N ILE A 76 17.58 -22.52 -0.54
CA ILE A 76 16.26 -23.04 -0.97
C ILE A 76 16.18 -23.16 -2.49
N LEU A 77 16.71 -22.18 -3.23
CA LEU A 77 16.58 -22.14 -4.69
C LEU A 77 17.13 -23.41 -5.37
N PRO A 78 18.32 -23.96 -5.02
CA PRO A 78 18.84 -25.19 -5.62
C PRO A 78 18.00 -26.43 -5.31
N ARG A 79 17.19 -26.40 -4.24
CA ARG A 79 16.28 -27.49 -3.86
C ARG A 79 14.97 -27.46 -4.65
N THR A 80 14.73 -26.39 -5.42
CA THR A 80 13.58 -26.33 -6.31
C THR A 80 13.86 -27.16 -7.56
N THR A 81 13.00 -28.13 -7.84
CA THR A 81 13.12 -29.03 -9.00
C THR A 81 12.55 -28.43 -10.28
N THR A 82 11.91 -27.25 -10.20
CA THR A 82 11.20 -26.64 -11.33
C THR A 82 11.80 -25.29 -11.70
N PRO A 83 11.98 -25.00 -13.01
CA PRO A 83 12.48 -23.71 -13.46
C PRO A 83 11.63 -22.53 -12.97
N LEU A 84 12.26 -21.38 -12.69
CA LEU A 84 11.61 -20.17 -12.18
C LEU A 84 10.36 -19.75 -12.99
N HIS A 85 10.43 -19.83 -14.32
CA HIS A 85 9.32 -19.52 -15.23
C HIS A 85 8.11 -20.43 -14.96
N THR A 86 8.36 -21.72 -14.74
CA THR A 86 7.30 -22.71 -14.46
C THR A 86 6.73 -22.49 -13.07
N GLN A 87 7.56 -22.07 -12.10
CA GLN A 87 7.09 -21.70 -10.76
C GLN A 87 6.02 -20.61 -10.84
N ALA A 88 6.07 -19.69 -11.82
CA ALA A 88 5.03 -18.68 -12.02
C ALA A 88 3.61 -19.26 -12.22
N THR A 89 3.44 -20.54 -12.58
CA THR A 89 2.13 -21.20 -12.77
C THR A 89 1.61 -21.98 -11.56
N TYR A 90 2.22 -21.85 -10.38
CA TYR A 90 1.89 -22.52 -9.10
C TYR A 90 0.45 -23.01 -8.92
N ILE A 91 -0.55 -22.11 -8.90
CA ILE A 91 -1.96 -22.50 -8.63
C ILE A 91 -2.50 -23.47 -9.67
N ARG A 92 -2.10 -23.34 -10.94
CA ARG A 92 -2.55 -24.26 -12.00
C ARG A 92 -1.98 -25.67 -11.82
N ARG A 93 -0.85 -25.79 -11.13
CA ARG A 93 -0.16 -27.07 -10.88
C ARG A 93 -0.60 -27.75 -9.59
N LEU A 94 -1.20 -27.02 -8.65
CA LEU A 94 -1.75 -27.59 -7.40
C LEU A 94 -2.65 -28.81 -7.63
N PRO A 95 -3.60 -28.81 -8.59
CA PRO A 95 -4.53 -29.93 -8.77
C PRO A 95 -3.98 -31.05 -9.65
N THR A 96 -2.86 -30.83 -10.35
CA THR A 96 -2.37 -31.75 -11.37
C THR A 96 -1.26 -32.65 -10.82
N ALA A 97 -1.45 -33.97 -10.89
CA ALA A 97 -0.47 -34.97 -10.45
C ALA A 97 0.88 -34.94 -11.23
N ILE A 98 0.94 -34.23 -12.36
CA ILE A 98 2.07 -34.23 -13.30
C ILE A 98 3.19 -33.24 -12.88
N ALA A 99 2.91 -32.28 -12.00
CA ALA A 99 3.92 -31.37 -11.46
C ALA A 99 3.69 -31.19 -9.96
N THR A 100 4.34 -32.01 -9.15
CA THR A 100 4.26 -31.89 -7.69
C THR A 100 4.83 -30.53 -7.27
N VAL A 101 3.96 -29.67 -6.75
CA VAL A 101 4.37 -28.44 -6.07
C VAL A 101 5.18 -28.84 -4.84
N THR A 102 6.44 -28.40 -4.77
CA THR A 102 7.35 -28.81 -3.70
C THR A 102 7.34 -27.80 -2.54
N LEU A 103 7.65 -28.27 -1.33
CA LEU A 103 7.78 -27.38 -0.15
C LEU A 103 8.82 -26.26 -0.35
N PRO A 104 10.01 -26.50 -0.95
CA PRO A 104 10.96 -25.43 -1.26
C PRO A 104 10.38 -24.34 -2.17
N GLU A 105 9.56 -24.70 -3.17
CA GLU A 105 8.92 -23.70 -4.04
C GLU A 105 7.90 -22.84 -3.26
N THR A 106 7.06 -23.48 -2.45
CA THR A 106 6.11 -22.77 -1.59
C THR A 106 6.81 -21.84 -0.61
N ALA A 107 7.92 -22.29 -0.01
CA ALA A 107 8.74 -21.49 0.89
C ALA A 107 9.37 -20.29 0.15
N LEU A 108 9.91 -20.49 -1.05
CA LEU A 108 10.51 -19.41 -1.85
C LEU A 108 9.49 -18.32 -2.18
N ARG A 109 8.24 -18.70 -2.49
CA ARG A 109 7.14 -17.76 -2.73
C ARG A 109 6.78 -16.96 -1.48
N ALA A 110 6.68 -17.61 -0.33
CA ALA A 110 6.41 -16.93 0.93
C ALA A 110 7.55 -15.97 1.29
N LEU A 111 8.80 -16.42 1.15
CA LEU A 111 9.99 -15.60 1.38
C LEU A 111 10.03 -14.38 0.46
N THR A 112 9.65 -14.53 -0.81
CA THR A 112 9.60 -13.40 -1.76
C THR A 112 8.60 -12.32 -1.31
N VAL A 113 7.45 -12.72 -0.76
CA VAL A 113 6.48 -11.75 -0.22
C VAL A 113 6.99 -11.08 1.05
N ILE A 114 7.59 -11.86 1.96
CA ILE A 114 8.18 -11.34 3.19
C ILE A 114 9.30 -10.36 2.86
N ASP A 115 10.19 -10.74 1.96
CA ASP A 115 11.30 -9.91 1.48
C ASP A 115 10.79 -8.61 0.87
N PHE A 116 9.83 -8.67 -0.05
CA PHE A 116 9.28 -7.46 -0.67
C PHE A 116 8.76 -6.45 0.37
N VAL A 117 8.02 -6.91 1.38
CA VAL A 117 7.46 -6.02 2.41
C VAL A 117 8.56 -5.52 3.35
N LEU A 118 9.42 -6.42 3.83
CA LEU A 118 10.39 -6.10 4.86
C LEU A 118 11.56 -5.28 4.31
N SER A 119 12.09 -5.62 3.14
CA SER A 119 13.17 -4.86 2.49
C SER A 119 12.72 -3.43 2.20
N THR A 120 11.55 -3.25 1.58
CA THR A 120 10.98 -1.93 1.28
C THR A 120 10.75 -1.14 2.57
N TYR A 121 10.16 -1.76 3.59
CA TYR A 121 9.95 -1.12 4.89
C TYR A 121 11.26 -0.63 5.51
N ILE A 122 12.29 -1.48 5.56
CA ILE A 122 13.58 -1.13 6.19
C ILE A 122 14.27 -0.02 5.39
N VAL A 123 14.38 -0.18 4.07
CA VAL A 123 15.11 0.77 3.20
C VAL A 123 14.43 2.14 3.18
N ASP A 124 13.11 2.19 3.01
CA ASP A 124 12.38 3.45 2.98
C ASP A 124 12.45 4.17 4.33
N ASN A 125 12.30 3.45 5.46
CA ASN A 125 12.46 4.07 6.78
C ASN A 125 13.91 4.50 7.05
N LEU A 126 14.91 3.77 6.54
CA LEU A 126 16.32 4.14 6.67
C LEU A 126 16.57 5.49 5.97
N PHE A 127 16.18 5.62 4.71
CA PHE A 127 16.30 6.87 3.97
C PHE A 127 15.48 7.99 4.60
N HIS A 128 14.25 7.71 5.01
CA HIS A 128 13.41 8.69 5.69
C HIS A 128 14.05 9.20 6.99
N THR A 129 14.61 8.29 7.80
CA THR A 129 15.26 8.68 9.05
C THR A 129 16.53 9.49 8.77
N ALA A 130 17.36 9.05 7.81
CA ALA A 130 18.58 9.73 7.41
C ALA A 130 18.31 11.14 6.86
N PHE A 131 17.33 11.30 5.97
CA PHE A 131 16.96 12.61 5.45
C PHE A 131 16.27 13.49 6.50
N SER A 132 15.52 12.90 7.43
CA SER A 132 14.95 13.66 8.55
C SER A 132 16.03 14.20 9.49
N LEU A 133 17.10 13.43 9.75
CA LEU A 133 18.27 13.88 10.51
C LEU A 133 18.96 15.04 9.81
N LEU A 134 19.20 14.89 8.50
CA LEU A 134 19.83 15.94 7.71
C LEU A 134 18.98 17.22 7.73
N SER A 135 17.69 17.12 7.46
CA SER A 135 16.82 18.29 7.24
C SER A 135 16.43 18.97 8.55
N ILE A 136 16.15 18.22 9.63
CA ILE A 136 15.71 18.78 10.92
C ILE A 136 16.90 19.15 11.80
N ASP A 137 17.93 18.30 11.87
CA ASP A 137 18.97 18.43 12.90
C ASP A 137 20.24 19.12 12.39
N ILE A 138 20.65 18.84 11.16
CA ILE A 138 21.88 19.41 10.59
C ILE A 138 21.58 20.73 9.89
N LEU A 139 20.67 20.72 8.92
CA LEU A 139 20.35 21.87 8.08
C LEU A 139 19.29 22.79 8.69
N ARG A 140 18.52 22.31 9.67
CA ARG A 140 17.47 23.07 10.37
C ARG A 140 16.41 23.66 9.42
N LEU A 141 16.12 22.96 8.32
CA LEU A 141 15.15 23.36 7.29
C LEU A 141 13.72 22.98 7.66
N ASP A 142 13.56 21.83 8.32
CA ASP A 142 12.25 21.23 8.59
C ASP A 142 12.00 21.04 10.08
N THR A 143 10.73 20.89 10.42
CA THR A 143 10.27 20.48 11.75
C THR A 143 9.92 18.98 11.77
N PRO A 144 9.99 18.34 12.95
CA PRO A 144 9.57 16.94 13.09
C PRO A 144 8.16 16.58 12.62
N GLY A 145 7.23 17.54 12.63
CA GLY A 145 5.85 17.32 12.18
C GLY A 145 5.72 17.17 10.66
N GLU A 146 6.71 17.65 9.90
CA GLU A 146 6.75 17.58 8.43
C GLU A 146 7.29 16.23 7.93
N TRP A 147 7.79 15.38 8.84
CA TRP A 147 8.30 14.04 8.56
C TRP A 147 7.38 12.97 9.16
N PRO A 148 6.15 12.79 8.64
CA PRO A 148 5.22 11.80 9.16
C PRO A 148 5.68 10.36 8.82
N PRO A 149 5.27 9.36 9.61
CA PRO A 149 5.60 7.97 9.34
C PRO A 149 5.19 7.51 7.93
N LEU A 150 6.13 6.86 7.24
CA LEU A 150 5.92 6.38 5.86
C LEU A 150 4.93 5.22 5.76
N PHE A 151 4.83 4.40 6.81
CA PHE A 151 4.00 3.20 6.83
C PHE A 151 2.98 3.27 7.94
N GLY A 152 1.81 2.67 7.70
CA GLY A 152 0.79 2.48 8.73
C GLY A 152 0.94 1.17 9.49
N SER A 153 -0.12 0.79 10.21
CA SER A 153 -0.16 -0.50 10.90
C SER A 153 -0.50 -1.64 9.93
N ILE A 154 0.31 -2.71 9.96
CA ILE A 154 0.05 -3.96 9.24
C ILE A 154 -1.30 -4.60 9.62
N ARG A 155 -1.84 -4.28 10.81
CA ARG A 155 -3.17 -4.74 11.26
C ARG A 155 -4.32 -4.27 10.37
N HIS A 156 -4.08 -3.28 9.51
CA HIS A 156 -5.07 -2.77 8.58
C HIS A 156 -5.02 -3.44 7.19
N THR A 157 -4.14 -4.41 6.94
CA THR A 157 -4.01 -5.10 5.63
C THR A 157 -5.09 -6.17 5.40
N THR A 158 -6.35 -5.82 5.66
CA THR A 158 -7.52 -6.71 5.52
C THR A 158 -8.17 -6.65 4.14
N SER A 159 -7.61 -5.85 3.24
CA SER A 159 -7.92 -5.86 1.81
C SER A 159 -6.70 -5.30 1.07
N VAL A 160 -6.53 -5.64 -0.20
CA VAL A 160 -5.55 -5.05 -1.12
C VAL A 160 -5.69 -3.54 -1.14
N ARG A 161 -6.92 -3.01 -1.20
CA ARG A 161 -7.13 -1.55 -1.08
C ARG A 161 -6.56 -0.97 0.22
N ASN A 162 -6.80 -1.60 1.37
CA ASN A 162 -6.28 -1.10 2.64
C ASN A 162 -4.76 -1.29 2.78
N PHE A 163 -4.19 -2.34 2.18
CA PHE A 163 -2.75 -2.53 2.12
C PHE A 163 -2.09 -1.30 1.50
N TRP A 164 -2.53 -0.88 0.31
CA TRP A 164 -1.95 0.26 -0.38
C TRP A 164 -2.33 1.62 0.25
N ALA A 165 -3.58 1.79 0.68
CA ALA A 165 -4.06 3.09 1.15
C ALA A 165 -3.71 3.41 2.62
N LYS A 166 -3.53 2.38 3.47
CA LYS A 166 -3.35 2.57 4.92
C LYS A 166 -1.99 2.14 5.41
N PHE A 167 -1.44 1.06 4.86
CA PHE A 167 -0.19 0.46 5.32
C PHE A 167 1.01 0.90 4.48
N TRP A 168 0.92 0.80 3.15
CA TRP A 168 2.06 0.95 2.23
C TRP A 168 2.51 2.40 2.02
N HIS A 169 3.81 2.54 1.71
CA HIS A 169 4.60 3.77 1.56
C HIS A 169 3.80 5.01 1.12
N ARG A 170 3.61 5.96 2.05
CA ARG A 170 2.77 7.15 1.90
C ARG A 170 3.41 8.32 1.17
N LEU A 171 4.72 8.30 0.94
CA LEU A 171 5.46 9.42 0.35
C LEU A 171 4.99 9.75 -1.07
N VAL A 172 4.76 8.72 -1.89
CA VAL A 172 4.49 8.87 -3.32
C VAL A 172 2.99 9.03 -3.60
N ALA A 173 2.13 8.57 -2.68
CA ALA A 173 0.69 8.53 -2.88
C ALA A 173 0.07 9.91 -3.17
N PRO A 174 0.41 11.01 -2.47
CA PRO A 174 -0.13 12.34 -2.77
C PRO A 174 0.20 12.81 -4.19
N THR A 175 1.44 12.61 -4.64
CA THR A 175 1.90 13.02 -5.98
C THR A 175 1.10 12.32 -7.06
N PHE A 176 0.99 10.99 -7.00
CA PHE A 176 0.23 10.23 -8.00
C PHE A 176 -1.28 10.51 -7.92
N THR A 177 -1.80 10.73 -6.72
CA THR A 177 -3.21 11.13 -6.51
C THR A 177 -3.48 12.49 -7.15
N SER A 178 -2.55 13.44 -7.05
CA SER A 178 -2.67 14.76 -7.70
C SER A 178 -2.73 14.64 -9.23
N VAL A 179 -1.82 13.85 -9.82
CA VAL A 179 -1.83 13.59 -11.28
C VAL A 179 -3.12 12.90 -11.71
N ALA A 180 -3.60 11.92 -10.96
CA ALA A 180 -4.88 11.26 -11.24
C ALA A 180 -6.07 12.24 -11.15
N GLY A 181 -6.06 13.16 -10.18
CA GLY A 181 -7.05 14.24 -10.08
C GLY A 181 -7.02 15.19 -11.27
N PHE A 182 -5.84 15.54 -11.75
CA PHE A 182 -5.66 16.35 -12.96
C PHE A 182 -6.23 15.66 -14.21
N VAL A 183 -5.95 14.37 -14.40
CA VAL A 183 -6.51 13.56 -15.51
C VAL A 183 -8.04 13.51 -15.44
N LEU A 184 -8.61 13.33 -14.25
CA LEU A 184 -10.07 13.38 -14.07
C LEU A 184 -10.65 14.74 -14.44
N GLY A 185 -9.95 15.83 -14.13
CA GLY A 185 -10.31 17.19 -14.49
C GLY A 185 -10.36 17.40 -16.00
N ILE A 186 -9.32 16.95 -16.72
CA ILE A 186 -9.26 17.01 -18.20
C ILE A 186 -10.44 16.26 -18.82
N LEU A 187 -10.71 15.05 -18.32
CA LEU A 187 -11.79 14.20 -18.84
C LEU A 187 -13.19 14.59 -18.31
N ARG A 188 -13.28 15.61 -17.45
CA ARG A 188 -14.52 16.07 -16.79
C ARG A 188 -15.26 14.95 -16.05
N ILE A 189 -14.55 13.96 -15.53
CA ILE A 189 -15.13 12.84 -14.79
C ILE A 189 -15.18 13.19 -13.29
N LYS A 190 -16.38 13.09 -12.70
CA LYS A 190 -16.55 13.32 -11.25
C LYS A 190 -15.80 12.25 -10.45
N SER A 191 -14.88 12.65 -9.57
CA SER A 191 -14.09 11.75 -8.72
C SER A 191 -14.94 10.80 -7.86
N ARG A 192 -16.14 11.24 -7.45
CA ARG A 192 -17.09 10.43 -6.66
C ARG A 192 -17.86 9.39 -7.48
N SER A 193 -17.85 9.49 -8.81
CA SER A 193 -18.49 8.49 -9.69
C SER A 193 -17.73 7.17 -9.64
N VAL A 194 -18.39 6.07 -10.05
CA VAL A 194 -17.73 4.76 -10.16
C VAL A 194 -16.56 4.85 -11.16
N ALA A 195 -16.80 5.42 -12.34
CA ALA A 195 -15.77 5.63 -13.35
C ALA A 195 -14.60 6.48 -12.81
N GLY A 196 -14.90 7.55 -12.07
CA GLY A 196 -13.87 8.39 -11.45
C GLY A 196 -13.00 7.64 -10.45
N ARG A 197 -13.59 6.82 -9.57
CA ARG A 197 -12.84 6.01 -8.61
C ARG A 197 -11.98 4.95 -9.29
N ILE A 198 -12.47 4.32 -10.35
CA ILE A 198 -11.71 3.32 -11.12
C ILE A 198 -10.54 4.00 -11.83
N LEU A 199 -10.80 5.06 -12.59
CA LEU A 199 -9.79 5.81 -13.32
C LEU A 199 -8.71 6.37 -12.38
N MET A 200 -9.10 6.87 -11.21
CA MET A 200 -8.14 7.32 -10.19
C MET A 200 -7.14 6.21 -9.83
N VAL A 201 -7.64 5.01 -9.52
CA VAL A 201 -6.80 3.87 -9.17
C VAL A 201 -5.97 3.41 -10.37
N CYS A 202 -6.54 3.40 -11.58
CA CYS A 202 -5.82 3.05 -12.80
C CYS A 202 -4.64 3.99 -13.05
N VAL A 203 -4.82 5.31 -12.92
CA VAL A 203 -3.74 6.28 -13.13
C VAL A 203 -2.67 6.15 -12.06
N VAL A 204 -3.06 6.07 -10.78
CA VAL A 204 -2.10 5.93 -9.67
C VAL A 204 -1.25 4.67 -9.83
N PHE A 205 -1.87 3.52 -10.06
CA PHE A 205 -1.14 2.25 -10.22
C PHE A 205 -0.41 2.16 -11.56
N GLY A 206 -0.93 2.77 -12.63
CA GLY A 206 -0.25 2.85 -13.91
C GLY A 206 1.05 3.64 -13.81
N LEU A 207 1.03 4.81 -13.17
CA LEU A 207 2.22 5.61 -12.91
C LEU A 207 3.23 4.86 -12.02
N SER A 208 2.75 4.20 -10.95
CA SER A 208 3.61 3.34 -10.14
C SER A 208 4.26 2.23 -10.96
N GLY A 209 3.47 1.52 -11.77
CA GLY A 209 3.95 0.42 -12.60
C GLY A 209 5.02 0.86 -13.60
N VAL A 210 4.80 1.99 -14.27
CA VAL A 210 5.79 2.57 -15.19
C VAL A 210 7.04 3.00 -14.44
N ALA A 211 6.92 3.70 -13.31
CA ALA A 211 8.07 4.13 -12.53
C ALA A 211 8.93 2.94 -12.07
N HIS A 212 8.30 1.89 -11.54
CA HIS A 212 9.00 0.67 -11.15
C HIS A 212 9.60 -0.08 -12.35
N GLY A 213 8.88 -0.16 -13.46
CA GLY A 213 9.39 -0.77 -14.70
C GLY A 213 10.61 -0.03 -15.25
N MET A 214 10.61 1.30 -15.22
CA MET A 214 11.76 2.12 -15.62
C MET A 214 12.96 1.90 -14.71
N THR A 215 12.75 1.77 -13.40
CA THR A 215 13.83 1.39 -12.47
C THR A 215 14.39 0.01 -12.81
N THR A 216 13.53 -0.98 -13.05
CA THR A 216 13.94 -2.33 -13.47
C THR A 216 14.76 -2.31 -14.76
N TRP A 217 14.36 -1.47 -15.72
CA TRP A 217 15.11 -1.27 -16.96
C TRP A 217 16.47 -0.62 -16.71
N ALA A 218 16.52 0.40 -15.85
CA ALA A 218 17.74 1.16 -15.55
C ALA A 218 18.78 0.32 -14.80
N VAL A 219 18.36 -0.60 -13.92
CA VAL A 219 19.26 -1.49 -13.18
C VAL A 219 19.72 -2.73 -13.99
N GLY A 220 19.43 -2.77 -15.29
CA GLY A 220 19.95 -3.80 -16.21
C GLY A 220 18.98 -4.95 -16.52
N MET A 221 17.88 -5.10 -15.79
CA MET A 221 16.85 -6.13 -16.05
C MET A 221 15.88 -5.69 -17.17
N ARG A 222 16.42 -5.29 -18.33
CA ARG A 222 15.69 -4.58 -19.39
C ARG A 222 14.47 -5.32 -19.92
N CYS A 223 14.53 -6.64 -20.09
CA CYS A 223 13.38 -7.47 -20.49
C CYS A 223 12.28 -7.62 -19.42
N GLY A 224 12.57 -7.32 -18.15
CA GLY A 224 11.66 -7.51 -17.02
C GLY A 224 10.79 -6.29 -16.69
N TRP A 225 10.99 -5.16 -17.36
CA TRP A 225 10.31 -3.89 -17.04
C TRP A 225 8.77 -4.00 -17.08
N TRP A 226 8.26 -4.80 -18.02
CA TRP A 226 6.81 -4.99 -18.21
C TRP A 226 6.18 -5.75 -17.05
N GLU A 227 6.94 -6.58 -16.34
CA GLU A 227 6.43 -7.40 -15.24
C GLU A 227 5.97 -6.52 -14.06
N ASP A 228 6.66 -5.40 -13.80
CA ASP A 228 6.21 -4.42 -12.81
C ASP A 228 4.89 -3.78 -13.23
N VAL A 229 4.80 -3.29 -14.47
CA VAL A 229 3.58 -2.68 -15.04
C VAL A 229 2.39 -3.64 -14.93
N TRP A 230 2.62 -4.89 -15.33
CA TRP A 230 1.63 -5.96 -15.22
C TRP A 230 1.16 -6.18 -13.79
N TRP A 231 2.08 -6.31 -12.84
CA TRP A 231 1.75 -6.57 -11.43
C TRP A 231 0.97 -5.42 -10.79
N PHE A 232 1.40 -4.17 -11.02
CA PHE A 232 0.64 -3.00 -10.57
C PHE A 232 -0.76 -2.94 -11.21
N GLY A 233 -0.90 -3.34 -12.48
CA GLY A 233 -2.20 -3.53 -13.13
C GLY A 233 -3.08 -4.57 -12.44
N MET A 234 -2.52 -5.70 -11.99
CA MET A 234 -3.26 -6.72 -11.23
C MET A 234 -3.79 -6.20 -9.89
N GLN A 235 -3.08 -5.26 -9.24
CA GLN A 235 -3.57 -4.64 -8.01
C GLN A 235 -4.90 -3.89 -8.25
N VAL A 236 -5.04 -3.22 -9.39
CA VAL A 236 -6.28 -2.54 -9.78
C VAL A 236 -7.42 -3.55 -9.91
N LEU A 237 -7.18 -4.66 -10.62
CA LEU A 237 -8.17 -5.73 -10.79
C LEU A 237 -8.57 -6.34 -9.45
N ALA A 238 -7.62 -6.62 -8.56
CA ALA A 238 -7.91 -7.13 -7.23
C ALA A 238 -8.81 -6.19 -6.43
N MET A 239 -8.58 -4.86 -6.51
CA MET A 239 -9.44 -3.88 -5.87
C MET A 239 -10.85 -3.80 -6.48
N GLN A 240 -11.01 -4.12 -7.78
CA GLN A 240 -12.33 -4.22 -8.40
C GLN A 240 -13.07 -5.48 -7.93
N VAL A 241 -12.36 -6.61 -7.84
CA VAL A 241 -12.90 -7.86 -7.28
C VAL A 241 -13.37 -7.64 -5.85
N GLU A 242 -12.60 -6.92 -5.02
CA GLU A 242 -13.02 -6.54 -3.66
C GLU A 242 -14.30 -5.72 -3.64
N GLU A 243 -14.46 -4.77 -4.56
CA GLU A 243 -15.65 -3.93 -4.64
C GLU A 243 -16.89 -4.75 -5.07
N VAL A 244 -16.74 -5.65 -6.05
CA VAL A 244 -17.82 -6.55 -6.48
C VAL A 244 -18.18 -7.53 -5.36
N ALA A 245 -17.19 -8.17 -4.72
CA ALA A 245 -17.41 -9.08 -3.60
C ALA A 245 -18.13 -8.39 -2.43
N GLY A 246 -17.78 -7.13 -2.13
CA GLY A 246 -18.47 -6.32 -1.13
C GLY A 246 -19.95 -6.07 -1.47
N ARG A 247 -20.27 -5.80 -2.75
CA ARG A 247 -21.65 -5.60 -3.22
C ARG A 247 -22.45 -6.90 -3.17
N VAL A 248 -21.91 -7.99 -3.72
CA VAL A 248 -22.56 -9.32 -3.71
C VAL A 248 -22.79 -9.78 -2.28
N GLY A 249 -21.78 -9.67 -1.40
CA GLY A 249 -21.90 -9.99 0.02
C GLY A 249 -22.97 -9.16 0.74
N GLY A 250 -23.20 -7.92 0.31
CA GLY A 250 -24.30 -7.09 0.79
C GLY A 250 -25.68 -7.63 0.41
N VAL A 251 -25.83 -8.14 -0.82
CA VAL A 251 -27.08 -8.71 -1.35
C VAL A 251 -27.42 -10.03 -0.66
N ILE A 252 -26.46 -10.95 -0.54
CA ILE A 252 -26.68 -12.29 0.02
C ILE A 252 -26.63 -12.35 1.56
N GLY A 253 -26.60 -11.19 2.23
CA GLY A 253 -26.59 -11.13 3.70
C GLY A 253 -25.26 -11.48 4.39
N ALA A 254 -24.25 -11.96 3.66
CA ALA A 254 -22.90 -12.20 4.19
C ALA A 254 -22.29 -10.94 4.84
N GLY A 255 -22.64 -9.75 4.35
CA GLY A 255 -22.25 -8.48 4.95
C GLY A 255 -22.80 -8.27 6.36
N LYS A 256 -23.98 -8.80 6.70
CA LYS A 256 -24.53 -8.77 8.07
C LYS A 256 -23.73 -9.72 8.98
N MET A 257 -23.46 -10.94 8.51
CA MET A 257 -22.63 -11.92 9.22
C MET A 257 -21.22 -11.39 9.52
N MET A 258 -20.53 -10.86 8.51
CA MET A 258 -19.19 -10.29 8.64
C MET A 258 -19.14 -9.05 9.55
N ARG A 259 -20.25 -8.31 9.67
CA ARG A 259 -20.38 -7.21 10.64
C ARG A 259 -20.59 -7.71 12.07
N ALA A 260 -21.36 -8.78 12.24
CA ALA A 260 -21.55 -9.41 13.54
C ALA A 260 -20.26 -10.09 14.05
N TRP A 261 -19.40 -10.54 13.15
CA TRP A 261 -18.14 -11.25 13.48
C TRP A 261 -16.91 -10.48 12.95
N PRO A 262 -16.52 -9.37 13.60
CA PRO A 262 -15.44 -8.51 13.13
C PRO A 262 -14.06 -9.18 13.18
N GLY A 263 -13.87 -10.20 14.03
CA GLY A 263 -12.66 -11.02 14.05
C GLY A 263 -12.52 -11.85 12.78
N LEU A 264 -13.55 -12.64 12.45
CA LEU A 264 -13.61 -13.45 11.24
C LEU A 264 -13.43 -12.60 9.98
N SER A 265 -14.09 -11.44 9.91
CA SER A 265 -13.94 -10.53 8.78
C SER A 265 -12.50 -10.03 8.60
N ARG A 266 -11.74 -9.83 9.68
CA ARG A 266 -10.33 -9.43 9.60
C ARG A 266 -9.45 -10.59 9.14
N VAL A 267 -9.68 -11.80 9.66
CA VAL A 267 -8.93 -13.01 9.26
C VAL A 267 -9.14 -13.30 7.78
N VAL A 268 -10.39 -13.33 7.30
CA VAL A 268 -10.71 -13.52 5.88
C VAL A 268 -10.04 -12.46 5.01
N GLY A 269 -10.08 -11.20 5.45
CA GLY A 269 -9.44 -10.09 4.74
C GLY A 269 -7.92 -10.23 4.65
N HIS A 270 -7.26 -10.66 5.73
CA HIS A 270 -5.83 -10.93 5.71
C HIS A 270 -5.48 -12.11 4.82
N ILE A 271 -6.22 -13.22 4.91
CA ILE A 271 -6.03 -14.40 4.03
C ILE A 271 -6.16 -13.99 2.56
N TRP A 272 -7.19 -13.21 2.22
CA TRP A 272 -7.35 -12.70 0.86
C TRP A 272 -6.17 -11.82 0.42
N THR A 273 -5.80 -10.83 1.23
CA THR A 273 -4.76 -9.85 0.87
C THR A 273 -3.39 -10.53 0.71
N TRP A 274 -2.98 -11.32 1.70
CA TRP A 274 -1.68 -11.98 1.70
C TRP A 274 -1.65 -13.19 0.76
N GLY A 275 -2.77 -13.90 0.60
CA GLY A 275 -2.91 -14.96 -0.40
C GLY A 275 -2.80 -14.42 -1.82
N PHE A 276 -3.39 -13.25 -2.08
CA PHE A 276 -3.23 -12.56 -3.36
C PHE A 276 -1.78 -12.16 -3.60
N MET A 277 -1.08 -11.57 -2.61
CA MET A 277 0.35 -11.24 -2.73
C MET A 277 1.21 -12.49 -2.94
N PHE A 278 0.96 -13.57 -2.19
CA PHE A 278 1.63 -14.87 -2.33
C PHE A 278 1.48 -15.45 -3.74
N TRP A 279 0.32 -15.24 -4.37
CA TRP A 279 0.09 -15.68 -5.73
C TRP A 279 0.72 -14.76 -6.79
N SER A 280 0.52 -13.44 -6.67
CA SER A 280 0.84 -12.46 -7.72
C SER A 280 2.30 -12.04 -7.72
N LEU A 281 2.87 -11.77 -6.54
CA LEU A 281 4.17 -11.11 -6.40
C LEU A 281 5.33 -11.99 -6.89
N PRO A 282 5.42 -13.29 -6.55
CA PRO A 282 6.48 -14.14 -7.09
C PRO A 282 6.47 -14.24 -8.61
N LYS A 283 5.31 -14.09 -9.29
CA LYS A 283 5.24 -14.11 -10.76
C LYS A 283 6.02 -12.94 -11.36
N MET A 284 5.88 -11.75 -10.78
CA MET A 284 6.63 -10.57 -11.18
C MET A 284 8.12 -10.76 -10.88
N MET A 285 8.46 -11.11 -9.64
CA MET A 285 9.86 -11.21 -9.22
C MET A 285 10.64 -12.30 -9.93
N PHE A 286 10.07 -13.50 -10.09
CA PHE A 286 10.77 -14.63 -10.72
C PHE A 286 11.09 -14.33 -12.19
N ARG A 287 10.16 -13.72 -12.92
CA ARG A 287 10.39 -13.32 -14.31
C ARG A 287 11.43 -12.20 -14.45
N LYS A 288 11.45 -11.25 -13.50
CA LYS A 288 12.51 -10.23 -13.44
C LYS A 288 13.89 -10.85 -13.18
N MET A 289 13.99 -11.78 -12.24
CA MET A 289 15.24 -12.48 -11.95
C MET A 289 15.74 -13.30 -13.15
N GLU A 290 14.84 -14.00 -13.86
CA GLU A 290 15.21 -14.69 -15.10
C GLU A 290 15.75 -13.74 -16.17
N CYS A 291 15.20 -12.53 -16.25
CA CYS A 291 15.70 -11.51 -17.16
C CYS A 291 17.11 -11.04 -16.76
N GLY A 292 17.40 -10.90 -15.47
CA GLY A 292 18.72 -10.46 -14.98
C GLY A 292 19.84 -11.47 -15.15
N VAL A 293 19.52 -12.75 -15.41
CA VAL A 293 20.50 -13.83 -15.63
C VAL A 293 20.78 -14.04 -17.14
N ARG A 294 20.00 -13.41 -18.03
CA ARG A 294 20.17 -13.49 -19.49
C ARG A 294 20.99 -12.32 -20.01
#